data_AF-A0A2S8P967-F1
#
_entry.id   AF-A0A2S8P967-F1
#
_cell.length_a   1.000
_cell.length_b   1.000
_cell.length_c   1.000
_cell.angle_alpha   90.00
_cell.angle_beta   90.00
_cell.angle_gamma   90.00
#
_symmetry.space_group_name_H-M   'P 1'
#
loop_
_entity.id
_entity.type
_entity.pdbx_description
1 polymer ?
#
loop_
_entity_poly.entity_id
_entity_poly.type
_entity_poly.pdbx_seq_one_letter_code
_entity_poly.pdbx_strand_id
1 'polypeptide(L)'
;MQLTDQGILQIEKDDLSTLYCYRDRDGMDFDASFLFELQLQELSLPPGSVTAIRFNFEAEEEPLYDERERLVTEVQSAVRTVDPQYDGSIVG
;
A
#
# COMPACT_ATOMS: atom_id res chain seq x y z
N MET A 1 -6.63 1.00 -4.81
CA MET A 1 -5.50 0.08 -4.99
C MET A 1 -5.89 -0.93 -6.04
N GLN A 2 -4.91 -1.45 -6.77
CA GLN A 2 -5.20 -2.43 -7.81
C GLN A 2 -4.06 -3.43 -7.95
N LEU A 3 -4.37 -4.73 -8.02
CA LEU A 3 -3.43 -5.75 -8.42
C LEU A 3 -3.56 -6.00 -9.92
N THR A 4 -2.44 -5.89 -10.65
CA THR A 4 -2.39 -6.20 -12.08
C THR A 4 -2.22 -7.69 -12.35
N ASP A 5 -2.48 -8.14 -13.58
CA ASP A 5 -2.24 -9.53 -14.01
C ASP A 5 -0.76 -9.98 -13.88
N GLN A 6 0.17 -9.02 -13.77
CA GLN A 6 1.61 -9.27 -13.57
C GLN A 6 2.00 -9.38 -12.08
N GLY A 7 1.04 -9.26 -11.16
CA GLY A 7 1.29 -9.25 -9.71
C GLY A 7 1.83 -7.93 -9.18
N ILE A 8 1.77 -6.85 -9.97
CA ILE A 8 2.17 -5.51 -9.51
C ILE A 8 1.00 -4.90 -8.75
N LEU A 9 1.18 -4.62 -7.45
CA LEU A 9 0.24 -3.85 -6.65
C LEU A 9 0.46 -2.36 -6.89
N GLN A 10 -0.52 -1.72 -7.52
CA GLN A 10 -0.55 -0.30 -7.79
C GLN A 10 -1.21 0.44 -6.63
N ILE A 11 -0.51 1.44 -6.10
CA ILE A 11 -0.96 2.27 -4.99
C ILE A 11 -0.97 3.72 -5.46
N GLU A 12 -2.15 4.32 -5.43
CA GLU A 12 -2.37 5.71 -5.82
C GLU A 12 -2.33 6.63 -4.59
N LYS A 13 -2.27 7.94 -4.84
CA LYS A 13 -2.30 8.96 -3.79
C LYS A 13 -3.56 8.88 -2.92
N ASP A 14 -4.70 8.63 -3.55
CA ASP A 14 -6.00 8.59 -2.87
C ASP A 14 -6.10 7.37 -1.95
N ASP A 15 -5.46 6.26 -2.31
CA ASP A 15 -5.34 5.09 -1.44
C ASP A 15 -4.60 5.46 -0.16
N LEU A 16 -3.43 6.09 -0.29
CA LEU A 16 -2.61 6.49 0.85
C LEU A 16 -3.33 7.51 1.74
N SER A 17 -4.01 8.48 1.14
CA SER A 17 -4.81 9.47 1.86
C SER A 17 -5.93 8.81 2.67
N THR A 18 -6.54 7.76 2.12
CA THR A 18 -7.59 6.99 2.79
C THR A 18 -7.02 6.15 3.94
N LEU A 19 -5.89 5.47 3.73
CA LEU A 19 -5.19 4.72 4.78
C LEU A 19 -4.80 5.62 5.97
N TYR A 20 -4.26 6.80 5.69
CA TYR A 20 -3.91 7.76 6.73
C TYR A 20 -5.15 8.35 7.42
N CYS A 21 -6.27 8.49 6.72
CA CYS A 21 -7.53 8.89 7.35
C CYS A 21 -7.96 7.86 8.42
N TYR A 22 -7.91 6.56 8.12
CA TYR A 22 -8.24 5.52 9.11
C TYR A 22 -7.27 5.51 10.28
N ARG A 23 -5.97 5.70 10.03
CA ARG A 23 -4.98 5.76 11.10
C ARG A 23 -5.17 6.99 11.99
N ASP A 24 -5.17 8.17 11.40
CA ASP A 24 -5.06 9.42 12.15
C ASP A 24 -6.41 9.85 12.74
N ARG A 25 -7.53 9.52 12.08
CA ARG A 25 -8.87 9.85 12.56
C ARG A 25 -9.50 8.75 13.40
N ASP A 26 -9.38 7.51 12.95
CA ASP A 26 -10.08 6.37 13.56
C ASP A 26 -9.16 5.56 14.50
N GLY A 27 -7.87 5.92 14.59
CA GLY A 27 -6.90 5.38 15.54
C GLY A 27 -6.41 3.97 15.18
N MET A 28 -6.57 3.54 13.93
CA MET A 28 -6.18 2.22 13.45
C MET A 28 -4.69 2.15 13.18
N ASP A 29 -4.05 1.00 13.44
CA ASP A 29 -2.69 0.78 12.95
C ASP A 29 -2.65 0.77 11.41
N PHE A 30 -1.49 1.06 10.81
CA PHE A 30 -1.39 1.20 9.35
C PHE A 30 -1.67 -0.12 8.61
N ASP A 31 -1.21 -1.25 9.13
CA ASP A 31 -1.48 -2.58 8.58
C ASP A 31 -2.96 -2.97 8.71
N ALA A 32 -3.61 -2.61 9.82
CA ALA A 32 -5.05 -2.77 9.99
C ALA A 32 -5.84 -1.89 9.00
N SER A 33 -5.40 -0.64 8.80
CA SER A 33 -5.97 0.28 7.81
C SER A 33 -5.83 -0.28 6.39
N PHE A 34 -4.67 -0.84 6.07
CA PHE A 34 -4.39 -1.47 4.78
C PHE A 34 -5.28 -2.68 4.53
N LEU A 35 -5.39 -3.60 5.48
CA LEU A 35 -6.26 -4.76 5.38
C LEU A 35 -7.74 -4.35 5.23
N PHE A 36 -8.17 -3.33 5.95
CA PHE A 36 -9.53 -2.81 5.85
C PHE A 36 -9.83 -2.23 4.46
N GLU A 37 -8.90 -1.46 3.89
CA GLU A 37 -9.06 -0.91 2.54
C GLU A 37 -9.12 -2.01 1.48
N LEU A 38 -8.27 -3.06 1.58
CA LEU A 38 -8.36 -4.22 0.69
C LEU A 38 -9.75 -4.88 0.75
N GLN A 39 -10.31 -5.02 1.95
CA GLN A 39 -11.65 -5.59 2.14
C GLN A 39 -12.75 -4.70 1.53
N LEU A 40 -12.67 -3.38 1.72
CA LEU A 40 -13.61 -2.42 1.14
C LEU A 40 -13.58 -2.42 -0.39
N GLN A 41 -12.38 -2.55 -0.98
CA GLN A 41 -12.18 -2.60 -2.42
C GLN A 41 -12.41 -4.01 -3.02
N GLU A 42 -12.81 -4.99 -2.20
CA GLU A 42 -12.94 -6.41 -2.58
C GLU A 42 -11.66 -6.98 -3.25
N LEU A 43 -10.49 -6.47 -2.85
CA LEU A 43 -9.19 -6.85 -3.39
C LEU A 43 -8.57 -7.96 -2.53
N SER A 44 -8.41 -9.14 -3.11
CA SER A 44 -7.71 -10.26 -2.48
C SER A 44 -6.25 -10.30 -2.92
N LEU A 45 -5.34 -10.48 -1.95
CA LEU A 45 -3.92 -10.73 -2.19
C LEU A 45 -3.57 -12.15 -1.71
N PRO A 46 -3.79 -13.20 -2.52
CA PRO A 46 -3.36 -14.56 -2.18
C PRO A 46 -1.85 -14.62 -1.92
N PRO A 47 -1.36 -15.60 -1.14
CA PRO A 47 0.08 -15.78 -0.93
C PRO A 47 0.85 -15.91 -2.25
N GLY A 48 1.89 -15.09 -2.44
CA GLY A 48 2.72 -15.03 -3.64
C GLY A 48 2.11 -14.28 -4.82
N SER A 49 1.00 -13.56 -4.61
CA SER A 49 0.35 -12.79 -5.67
C SER A 49 1.01 -11.43 -5.93
N VAL A 50 1.66 -10.85 -4.92
CA VAL A 50 2.36 -9.57 -5.05
C VAL A 50 3.82 -9.81 -5.41
N THR A 51 4.17 -9.46 -6.65
CA THR A 51 5.54 -9.55 -7.18
C THR A 51 6.32 -8.26 -7.01
N ALA A 52 5.63 -7.11 -7.03
CA ALA A 52 6.21 -5.80 -6.77
C ALA A 52 5.12 -4.78 -6.41
N ILE A 53 5.54 -3.66 -5.83
CA ILE A 53 4.69 -2.49 -5.60
C ILE A 53 5.06 -1.39 -6.60
N ARG A 54 4.06 -0.73 -7.19
CA ARG A 54 4.22 0.52 -7.93
C ARG A 54 3.46 1.63 -7.23
N PHE A 55 4.16 2.71 -6.92
CA PHE A 55 3.58 3.93 -6.39
C PHE A 55 3.26 4.89 -7.56
N ASN A 56 1.97 5.10 -7.83
CA ASN A 56 1.49 5.93 -8.94
C ASN A 56 1.21 7.36 -8.44
N PHE A 57 2.26 8.08 -8.04
CA PHE A 57 2.18 9.50 -7.72
C PHE A 57 3.51 10.19 -7.97
N GLU A 58 3.46 11.49 -8.28
CA GLU A 58 4.64 12.26 -8.63
C GLU A 58 5.49 12.58 -7.39
N ALA A 59 6.80 12.69 -7.60
CA ALA A 59 7.74 13.08 -6.54
C ALA A 59 7.50 14.50 -6.01
N GLU A 60 6.80 15.36 -6.76
CA GLU A 60 6.58 16.76 -6.40
C GLU A 60 5.29 16.98 -5.58
N GLU A 61 4.55 15.90 -5.26
CA GLU A 61 3.33 15.99 -4.45
C GLU A 61 3.65 16.09 -2.95
N GLU A 62 4.09 17.27 -2.51
CA GLU A 62 4.18 17.59 -1.08
C GLU A 62 2.80 17.53 -0.40
N PRO A 63 2.68 16.99 0.84
CA PRO A 63 3.75 16.60 1.77
C PRO A 63 4.20 15.12 1.69
N LEU A 64 3.67 14.33 0.75
CA LEU A 64 3.95 12.88 0.69
C LEU A 64 5.40 12.56 0.32
N TYR A 65 6.12 13.50 -0.30
CA TYR A 65 7.52 13.33 -0.68
C TYR A 65 8.46 13.27 0.53
N ASP A 66 8.29 14.16 1.52
CA ASP A 66 9.15 14.19 2.71
C ASP A 66 8.99 12.94 3.58
N GLU A 67 7.81 12.31 3.53
CA GLU A 67 7.53 11.05 4.24
C GLU A 67 7.64 9.82 3.34
N ARG A 68 8.17 9.95 2.10
CA ARG A 68 8.15 8.86 1.12
C ARG A 68 8.84 7.60 1.61
N GLU A 69 10.00 7.69 2.24
CA GLU A 69 10.71 6.51 2.76
C GLU A 69 9.90 5.79 3.86
N ARG A 70 9.30 6.58 4.76
CA ARG A 70 8.42 6.05 5.81
C ARG A 70 7.20 5.38 5.20
N LEU A 71 6.53 6.04 4.26
CA LEU A 71 5.35 5.54 3.58
C LEU A 71 5.64 4.24 2.84
N VAL A 72 6.73 4.20 2.08
CA VAL A 72 7.20 2.99 1.39
C VAL A 72 7.40 1.86 2.39
N THR A 73 8.03 2.13 3.54
CA THR A 73 8.27 1.15 4.58
C THR A 73 6.97 0.65 5.20
N GLU A 74 6.04 1.55 5.54
CA GLU A 74 4.72 1.24 6.11
C GLU A 74 3.92 0.34 5.16
N VAL A 75 3.86 0.71 3.88
CA VAL A 75 3.19 -0.06 2.83
C VAL A 75 3.84 -1.43 2.62
N GLN A 76 5.17 -1.50 2.49
CA GLN A 76 5.85 -2.78 2.34
C GLN A 76 5.61 -3.70 3.53
N SER A 77 5.62 -3.14 4.74
CA SER A 77 5.32 -3.89 5.96
C SER A 77 3.89 -4.42 5.94
N ALA A 78 2.91 -3.58 5.60
CA ALA A 78 1.51 -3.97 5.50
C ALA A 78 1.26 -5.04 4.42
N VAL A 79 1.91 -4.93 3.25
CA VAL A 79 1.81 -5.99 2.22
C VAL A 79 2.35 -7.32 2.75
N ARG A 80 3.45 -7.33 3.51
CA ARG A 80 4.00 -8.57 4.08
C ARG A 80 3.10 -9.21 5.14
N THR A 81 2.19 -8.47 5.78
CA THR A 81 1.25 -9.07 6.74
C THR A 81 0.17 -9.89 6.03
N VAL A 82 -0.21 -9.51 4.81
CA VAL A 82 -1.26 -10.17 4.03
C VAL A 82 -0.71 -11.12 2.95
N ASP A 83 0.47 -10.83 2.40
CA ASP A 83 1.24 -11.69 1.50
C ASP A 83 2.68 -11.88 2.04
N PRO A 84 2.91 -12.88 2.90
CA PRO A 84 4.23 -13.15 3.48
C PRO A 84 5.31 -13.58 2.47
N GLN A 85 4.95 -13.89 1.22
CA GLN A 85 5.89 -14.27 0.17
C GLN A 85 6.43 -13.07 -0.62
N TYR A 86 5.85 -11.89 -0.44
CA TYR A 86 6.35 -10.65 -1.03
C TYR A 86 7.75 -10.31 -0.49
N ASP A 87 8.70 -10.08 -1.39
CA ASP A 87 10.12 -9.88 -1.08
C ASP A 87 10.50 -8.42 -0.75
N GLY A 88 9.62 -7.45 -1.01
CA GLY A 88 9.95 -6.03 -0.89
C GLY A 88 10.27 -5.32 -2.20
N SER A 89 10.07 -5.96 -3.35
CA SER A 89 10.33 -5.35 -4.66
C SER A 89 9.43 -4.14 -4.96
N ILE A 90 10.03 -3.06 -5.45
CA ILE A 90 9.34 -1.85 -5.92
C ILE A 90 9.71 -1.64 -7.39
N VAL A 91 8.72 -1.28 -8.22
CA VAL A 91 8.91 -0.91 -9.63
C VAL A 91 8.50 0.55 -9.86
N GLY A 92 9.29 1.24 -10.69
CA GLY A 92 9.01 2.59 -11.18
C GLY A 92 8.07 2.62 -12.38
#